data_AF-A0A1M3BHG9-F1
#
_entry.id   AF-A0A1M3BHG9-F1
#
_cell.length_a   1.000
_cell.length_b   1.000
_cell.length_c   1.000
_cell.angle_alpha   90.00
_cell.angle_beta   90.00
_cell.angle_gamma   90.00
#
_symmetry.space_group_name_H-M   'P 1'
#
loop_
_entity.id
_entity.type
_entity.pdbx_description
1 polymer ?
#
loop_
_entity_poly.entity_id
_entity_poly.type
_entity_poly.pdbx_seq_one_letter_code
_entity_poly.pdbx_strand_id
1 'polypeptide(L)'
;MTIDPDLYGILPEWAVYDGLSAKGAGFGSGAAPVLDTKAEAPGDAFLDMQAMLLEMTKELRERFQRFQSQKVLAERDADDAGDEAARKLAQTDAKAAIEAVSLIVRTLEKIDSLQRTLIAGRTEAEAGGEDDEAALMAEFDRLVEERVKERMDAAKEEWMRETGACGDAAAAMEGGP
;
A
#
# COMPACT_ATOMS: atom_id res chain seq x y z
N MET A 1 42.49 -22.29 -0.30
CA MET A 1 41.14 -22.49 0.25
C MET A 1 40.23 -22.54 -0.95
N THR A 2 39.93 -23.75 -1.41
CA THR A 2 39.23 -24.00 -2.67
C THR A 2 37.74 -24.09 -2.32
N ILE A 3 36.94 -23.17 -2.84
CA ILE A 3 35.49 -23.19 -2.62
C ILE A 3 34.94 -24.36 -3.45
N ASP A 4 34.27 -25.29 -2.78
CA ASP A 4 33.58 -26.41 -3.42
C ASP A 4 32.18 -25.95 -3.85
N PRO A 5 31.93 -25.78 -5.16
CA PRO A 5 30.66 -25.28 -5.66
C PRO A 5 29.52 -26.30 -5.50
N ASP A 6 29.82 -27.59 -5.31
CA ASP A 6 28.80 -28.64 -5.16
C ASP A 6 28.11 -28.58 -3.78
N LEU A 7 28.64 -27.76 -2.86
CA LEU A 7 28.05 -27.46 -1.56
C LEU A 7 26.83 -26.53 -1.67
N TYR A 8 26.73 -25.75 -2.75
CA TYR A 8 25.59 -24.90 -3.03
C TYR A 8 24.67 -25.65 -4.00
N GLY A 9 23.60 -26.24 -3.44
CA GLY A 9 22.66 -27.07 -4.19
C GLY A 9 22.32 -26.50 -5.56
N ILE A 10 22.23 -27.40 -6.54
CA ILE A 10 21.94 -27.18 -7.97
C ILE A 10 21.21 -25.86 -8.19
N LEU A 11 21.95 -24.85 -8.68
CA LEU A 11 21.34 -23.62 -9.16
C LEU A 11 20.30 -24.02 -10.22
N PRO A 12 19.02 -23.61 -10.07
CA PRO A 12 18.06 -23.84 -11.13
C PRO A 12 18.63 -23.19 -12.39
N GLU A 13 18.59 -23.92 -13.51
CA GLU A 13 18.89 -23.30 -14.81
C GLU A 13 18.01 -22.05 -14.93
N TRP A 14 18.69 -20.92 -15.17
CA TRP A 14 18.08 -19.64 -15.46
C TRP A 14 16.91 -19.86 -16.42
N ALA A 15 15.70 -19.56 -15.95
CA ALA A 15 14.53 -19.63 -16.81
C ALA A 15 14.71 -18.60 -17.93
N VAL A 16 15.05 -19.09 -19.13
CA VAL A 16 15.11 -18.26 -20.33
C VAL A 16 13.68 -17.92 -20.68
N TYR A 17 13.28 -16.68 -20.44
CA TYR A 17 12.00 -16.18 -20.92
C TYR A 17 12.08 -16.05 -22.45
N ASP A 18 11.62 -17.08 -23.17
CA ASP A 18 11.64 -17.10 -24.65
C ASP A 18 10.59 -16.19 -25.30
N GLY A 19 9.72 -15.61 -24.48
CA GLY A 19 8.73 -14.61 -24.86
C GLY A 19 7.62 -15.09 -25.80
N LEU A 20 7.63 -16.31 -26.32
CA LEU A 20 6.78 -16.70 -27.45
C LEU A 20 6.53 -18.22 -27.56
N SER A 21 5.88 -18.83 -26.56
CA SER A 21 4.88 -19.90 -26.80
C SER A 21 4.27 -20.46 -25.52
N ALA A 22 3.01 -20.11 -25.24
CA ALA A 22 2.00 -21.06 -24.77
C ALA A 22 0.63 -20.40 -24.66
N LYS A 23 0.06 -19.98 -25.80
CA LYS A 23 -1.40 -19.86 -25.89
C LYS A 23 -1.96 -21.28 -25.99
N GLY A 24 -2.16 -21.95 -24.85
CA GLY A 24 -2.88 -23.23 -24.78
C GLY A 24 -2.07 -24.49 -24.44
N ALA A 25 -0.99 -24.40 -23.67
CA ALA A 25 -0.48 -25.57 -22.94
C ALA A 25 -0.99 -25.46 -21.49
N GLY A 26 -1.86 -26.38 -21.08
CA GLY A 26 -2.37 -26.43 -19.73
C GLY A 26 -1.22 -26.40 -18.73
N PHE A 27 -1.42 -25.65 -17.64
CA PHE A 27 -0.55 -25.69 -16.46
C PHE A 27 -0.46 -27.15 -15.98
N GLY A 28 0.53 -27.88 -16.48
CA GLY A 28 0.87 -29.19 -16.02
C GLY A 28 1.43 -29.06 -14.63
N SER A 29 0.57 -29.24 -13.63
CA SER A 29 0.86 -29.64 -12.24
C SER A 29 2.30 -29.39 -11.76
N GLY A 30 2.74 -28.15 -11.83
CA GLY A 30 4.00 -27.65 -11.32
C GLY A 30 3.68 -26.27 -10.78
N ALA A 31 3.78 -26.14 -9.47
CA ALA A 31 3.26 -25.03 -8.69
C ALA A 31 3.44 -23.69 -9.42
N ALA A 32 2.32 -22.97 -9.62
CA ALA A 32 2.39 -21.53 -9.87
C ALA A 32 3.37 -20.95 -8.85
N PRO A 33 4.28 -20.04 -9.23
CA PRO A 33 5.21 -19.42 -8.29
C PRO A 33 4.37 -18.65 -7.26
N VAL A 34 4.01 -19.33 -6.18
CA VAL A 34 3.46 -18.71 -4.98
C VAL A 34 4.64 -18.00 -4.38
N LEU A 35 4.66 -16.68 -4.57
CA LEU A 35 5.61 -15.82 -3.90
C LEU A 35 5.38 -16.01 -2.41
N ASP A 36 6.32 -16.67 -1.73
CA ASP A 36 6.37 -16.73 -0.27
C ASP A 36 6.71 -15.32 0.21
N THR A 37 5.70 -14.48 0.35
CA THR A 37 5.81 -13.19 1.01
C THR A 37 6.09 -13.50 2.48
N LYS A 38 7.38 -13.53 2.86
CA LYS A 38 7.84 -13.70 4.25
C LYS A 38 7.28 -12.64 5.22
N ALA A 39 6.64 -11.61 4.71
CA ALA A 39 5.74 -10.78 5.49
C ALA A 39 4.39 -11.50 5.56
N GLU A 40 4.05 -12.05 6.72
CA GLU A 40 2.65 -12.06 7.17
C GLU A 40 2.14 -10.65 6.85
N ALA A 41 1.20 -10.54 5.90
CA ALA A 41 0.72 -9.24 5.45
C ALA A 41 0.39 -8.46 6.73
N PRO A 42 1.09 -7.33 7.01
CA PRO A 42 0.79 -6.57 8.21
C PRO A 42 -0.71 -6.39 8.20
N GLY A 43 -1.41 -6.73 9.28
CA GLY A 43 -2.80 -6.32 9.45
C GLY A 43 -2.90 -4.87 9.00
N ASP A 44 -3.91 -4.55 8.20
CA ASP A 44 -4.00 -3.25 7.54
C ASP A 44 -3.76 -2.15 8.58
N ALA A 45 -2.58 -1.52 8.54
CA ALA A 45 -2.13 -0.60 9.57
C ALA A 45 -3.11 0.59 9.71
N PHE A 46 -3.86 0.87 8.65
CA PHE A 46 -4.96 1.82 8.64
C PHE A 46 -6.15 1.32 9.48
N LEU A 47 -6.56 0.07 9.32
CA LEU A 47 -7.63 -0.53 10.13
C LEU A 47 -7.23 -0.62 11.60
N ASP A 48 -5.98 -0.97 11.89
CA ASP A 48 -5.46 -1.02 13.26
C ASP A 48 -5.44 0.38 13.90
N MET A 49 -5.00 1.40 13.17
CA MET A 49 -5.04 2.79 13.63
C MET A 49 -6.48 3.30 13.81
N GLN A 50 -7.40 2.95 12.91
CA GLN A 50 -8.81 3.31 13.02
C GLN A 50 -9.46 2.65 14.24
N ALA A 51 -9.18 1.36 14.49
CA ALA A 51 -9.65 0.62 15.65
C ALA A 51 -9.14 1.25 16.96
N MET A 52 -7.86 1.65 17.00
CA MET A 52 -7.28 2.36 18.14
C MET A 52 -8.00 3.68 18.43
N LEU A 53 -8.25 4.49 17.40
CA LEU A 53 -8.95 5.77 17.56
C LEU A 53 -10.41 5.58 18.04
N LEU A 54 -11.08 4.52 17.59
CA LEU A 54 -12.42 4.17 18.04
C LEU A 54 -12.44 3.75 19.51
N GLU A 55 -11.48 2.93 19.95
CA GLU A 55 -11.38 2.51 21.35
C GLU A 55 -11.05 3.70 22.26
N MET A 56 -10.13 4.58 21.85
CA MET A 56 -9.85 5.83 22.57
C MET A 56 -11.09 6.73 22.67
N THR A 57 -11.90 6.79 21.61
CA THR A 57 -13.16 7.56 21.60
C THR A 57 -14.19 6.99 22.57
N LYS A 58 -14.28 5.65 22.64
CA LYS A 58 -15.13 4.96 23.61
C LYS A 58 -14.68 5.23 25.04
N GLU A 59 -13.38 5.14 25.31
CA GLU A 59 -12.83 5.43 26.63
C GLU A 59 -13.06 6.90 27.04
N LEU A 60 -12.89 7.85 26.11
CA LEU A 60 -13.19 9.26 26.33
C LEU A 60 -14.67 9.49 26.65
N ARG A 61 -15.59 8.76 25.99
CA ARG A 61 -17.03 8.80 26.30
C ARG A 61 -17.32 8.32 27.72
N GLU A 62 -16.69 7.23 28.15
CA GLU A 62 -16.85 6.73 29.52
C GLU A 62 -16.32 7.74 30.55
N ARG A 63 -15.14 8.32 30.30
CA ARG A 63 -14.57 9.39 31.15
C ARG A 63 -15.49 10.62 31.18
N PHE A 64 -16.07 11.02 30.06
CA PHE A 64 -17.04 12.12 29.98
C PHE A 64 -18.29 11.86 30.83
N GLN A 65 -18.85 10.65 30.79
CA GLN A 65 -20.00 10.28 31.63
C GLN A 65 -19.67 10.34 33.13
N ARG A 66 -18.46 9.93 33.52
CA ARG A 66 -18.00 10.05 34.92
C ARG A 66 -17.88 11.51 35.34
N PHE A 67 -17.27 12.36 34.53
CA PHE A 67 -17.15 13.79 34.81
C PHE A 67 -18.52 14.49 34.85
N GLN A 68 -19.46 14.13 33.99
CA GLN A 68 -20.83 14.64 34.08
C GLN A 68 -21.50 14.25 35.39
N SER A 69 -21.34 13.00 35.81
CA SER A 69 -21.89 12.52 37.09
C SER A 69 -21.26 13.24 38.28
N GLN A 70 -19.94 13.46 38.26
CA GLN A 70 -19.22 14.23 39.27
C GLN A 70 -19.68 15.70 39.31
N LYS A 71 -19.88 16.33 38.15
CA LYS A 71 -20.41 17.70 38.07
C LYS A 71 -21.76 17.82 38.78
N VAL A 72 -22.69 16.90 38.52
CA VAL A 72 -24.03 16.92 39.13
C VAL A 72 -23.95 16.73 40.65
N LEU A 73 -23.07 15.84 41.12
CA LEU A 73 -22.84 15.64 42.55
C LEU A 73 -22.22 16.86 43.21
N ALA A 74 -21.18 17.45 42.61
CA ALA A 74 -20.52 18.65 43.12
C ALA A 74 -21.45 19.88 43.13
N GLU A 75 -22.30 20.04 42.12
CA GLU A 75 -23.33 21.10 42.10
C GLU A 75 -24.33 20.92 43.25
N ARG A 76 -24.79 19.68 43.48
CA ARG A 76 -25.70 19.38 44.59
C ARG A 76 -25.06 19.57 45.96
N ASP A 77 -23.81 19.15 46.14
CA ASP A 77 -23.06 19.33 47.38
C ASP A 77 -22.80 20.82 47.67
N ALA A 78 -22.65 21.65 46.63
CA ALA A 78 -22.53 23.10 46.78
C ALA A 78 -23.84 23.75 47.26
N ASP A 79 -24.99 23.26 46.79
CA ASP A 79 -26.32 23.72 47.19
C ASP A 79 -26.67 23.29 48.62
N ASP A 80 -26.29 22.06 49.00
CA ASP A 80 -26.53 21.48 50.33
C ASP A 80 -25.50 21.93 51.39
N ALA A 81 -24.45 22.67 51.00
CA ALA A 81 -23.37 23.10 51.89
C ALA A 81 -23.85 24.14 52.93
N GLY A 82 -23.84 23.73 54.19
CA GLY A 82 -24.15 24.57 55.35
C GLY A 82 -23.03 25.53 55.78
N ASP A 83 -21.80 25.35 55.28
CA ASP A 83 -20.64 26.21 55.55
C ASP A 83 -20.01 26.72 54.24
N GLU A 84 -19.49 27.95 54.28
CA GLU A 84 -18.91 28.68 53.16
C GLU A 84 -17.62 28.02 52.63
N ALA A 85 -16.84 27.39 53.51
CA ALA A 85 -15.64 26.66 53.11
C ALA A 85 -15.99 25.42 52.25
N ALA A 86 -17.02 24.67 52.65
CA ALA A 86 -17.50 23.50 51.91
C ALA A 86 -18.10 23.91 50.55
N ARG A 87 -18.86 25.01 50.52
CA ARG A 87 -19.43 25.55 49.28
C ARG A 87 -18.35 25.94 48.26
N LYS A 88 -17.29 26.62 48.71
CA LYS A 88 -16.16 27.00 47.84
C LYS A 88 -15.41 25.78 47.28
N LEU A 89 -15.23 24.74 48.09
CA LEU A 89 -14.61 23.50 47.65
C LEU A 89 -15.45 22.83 46.56
N ALA A 90 -16.76 22.69 46.78
CA ALA A 90 -17.69 22.08 45.83
C ALA A 90 -17.79 22.88 44.51
N GLN A 91 -17.81 24.22 44.57
CA GLN A 91 -17.78 25.07 43.37
C GLN A 91 -16.46 24.93 42.58
N THR A 92 -15.34 24.75 43.26
CA THR A 92 -14.04 24.55 42.61
C THR A 92 -14.00 23.20 41.89
N ASP A 93 -14.56 22.15 42.50
CA ASP A 93 -14.66 20.82 41.89
C ASP A 93 -15.60 20.83 40.66
N ALA A 94 -16.77 21.47 40.78
CA ALA A 94 -17.70 21.64 39.66
C ALA A 94 -17.04 22.38 38.48
N LYS A 95 -16.25 23.42 38.76
CA LYS A 95 -15.49 24.16 37.73
C LYS A 95 -14.43 23.28 37.06
N ALA A 96 -13.66 22.51 37.84
CA ALA A 96 -12.67 21.59 37.31
C ALA A 96 -13.31 20.51 36.42
N ALA A 97 -14.48 19.99 36.80
CA ALA A 97 -15.25 19.05 35.99
C ALA A 97 -15.71 19.66 34.66
N ILE A 98 -16.16 20.93 34.65
CA ILE A 98 -16.55 21.64 33.42
C ILE A 98 -15.36 21.85 32.48
N GLU A 99 -14.20 22.21 33.01
CA GLU A 99 -12.97 22.37 32.22
C GLU A 99 -12.52 21.03 31.62
N ALA A 100 -12.57 19.94 32.40
CA ALA A 100 -12.24 18.60 31.93
C ALA A 100 -13.19 18.12 30.81
N VAL A 101 -14.49 18.35 30.97
CA VAL A 101 -15.51 18.07 29.94
C VAL A 101 -15.21 18.83 28.65
N SER A 102 -14.88 20.12 28.76
CA SER A 102 -14.57 20.97 27.61
C SER A 102 -13.31 20.51 26.87
N LEU A 103 -12.29 20.06 27.60
CA LEU A 103 -11.08 19.47 27.03
C LEU A 103 -11.41 18.17 26.28
N ILE A 104 -12.22 17.30 26.87
CA ILE A 104 -12.63 16.03 26.24
C ILE A 104 -13.33 16.29 24.91
N VAL A 105 -14.29 17.21 24.86
CA VAL A 105 -15.01 17.55 23.62
C VAL A 105 -14.04 18.03 22.53
N ARG A 106 -13.11 18.94 22.87
CA ARG A 106 -12.08 19.40 21.92
C ARG A 106 -11.21 18.25 21.41
N THR A 107 -10.85 17.29 22.26
CA THR A 107 -10.07 16.12 21.83
C THR A 107 -10.87 15.20 20.91
N LEU A 108 -12.17 15.03 21.15
CA LEU A 108 -13.06 14.25 20.28
C LEU A 108 -13.21 14.89 18.90
N GLU A 109 -13.37 16.22 18.84
CA GLU A 109 -13.41 16.96 17.58
C GLU A 109 -12.10 16.79 16.79
N LYS A 110 -10.95 16.76 17.49
CA LYS A 110 -9.65 16.55 16.83
C LYS A 110 -9.51 15.13 16.30
N ILE A 111 -9.98 14.13 17.04
CA ILE A 111 -9.99 12.72 16.58
C ILE A 111 -10.91 12.57 15.36
N ASP A 112 -12.12 13.15 15.38
CA ASP A 112 -13.03 13.13 14.23
C ASP A 112 -12.39 13.77 12.99
N SER A 113 -11.75 14.93 13.15
CA SER A 113 -11.00 15.57 12.06
C SER A 113 -9.90 14.67 11.50
N LEU A 114 -9.15 13.97 12.36
CA LEU A 114 -8.09 13.05 11.92
C LEU A 114 -8.68 11.85 11.17
N GLN A 115 -9.78 11.26 11.68
CA GLN A 115 -10.45 10.16 11.01
C GLN A 115 -10.97 10.56 9.62
N ARG A 116 -11.55 11.76 9.48
CA ARG A 116 -11.98 12.30 8.19
C ARG A 116 -10.80 12.46 7.21
N THR A 117 -9.69 13.03 7.67
CA THR A 117 -8.50 13.20 6.82
C THR A 117 -7.90 11.86 6.40
N LEU A 118 -7.85 10.88 7.30
CA LEU A 118 -7.36 9.53 6.99
C LEU A 118 -8.23 8.83 5.94
N ILE A 119 -9.55 8.90 6.07
CA ILE A 119 -10.48 8.34 5.08
C ILE A 119 -10.30 9.05 3.72
N ALA A 120 -10.21 10.38 3.72
CA ALA A 120 -9.99 11.15 2.49
C ALA A 120 -8.66 10.79 1.80
N GLY A 121 -7.56 10.71 2.57
CA GLY A 121 -6.26 10.32 2.04
C GLY A 121 -6.26 8.92 1.43
N ARG A 122 -7.04 7.98 2.00
CA ARG A 122 -7.22 6.66 1.41
C ARG A 122 -8.00 6.72 0.10
N THR A 123 -9.09 7.47 0.03
CA THR A 123 -9.85 7.62 -1.22
C THR A 123 -9.04 8.29 -2.31
N GLU A 124 -8.16 9.23 -1.97
CA GLU A 124 -7.23 9.87 -2.91
C GLU A 124 -6.13 8.91 -3.38
N ALA A 125 -5.57 8.08 -2.49
CA ALA A 125 -4.58 7.07 -2.84
C ALA A 125 -5.15 5.95 -3.72
N GLU A 126 -6.39 5.52 -3.46
CA GLU A 126 -7.10 4.54 -4.30
C GLU A 126 -7.41 5.13 -5.68
N ALA A 127 -7.81 6.41 -5.77
CA ALA A 127 -8.08 7.08 -7.04
C ALA A 127 -6.80 7.40 -7.85
N GLY A 128 -5.71 7.82 -7.18
CA GLY A 128 -4.43 8.10 -7.83
C GLY A 128 -3.72 6.84 -8.32
N GLY A 129 -3.91 5.70 -7.64
CA GLY A 129 -3.36 4.41 -8.05
C GLY A 129 -3.92 3.91 -9.38
N GLU A 130 -5.21 4.12 -9.67
CA GLU A 130 -5.81 3.73 -10.95
C GLU A 130 -5.29 4.56 -12.14
N ASP A 131 -5.13 5.88 -11.96
CA ASP A 131 -4.58 6.77 -12.99
C ASP A 131 -3.08 6.48 -13.23
N ASP A 132 -2.32 6.22 -12.17
CA ASP A 132 -0.90 5.86 -12.27
C ASP A 132 -0.69 4.47 -12.91
N GLU A 133 -1.57 3.49 -12.63
CA GLU A 133 -1.52 2.16 -13.26
C GLU A 133 -1.79 2.25 -14.76
N ALA A 134 -2.78 3.04 -15.18
CA ALA A 134 -3.08 3.25 -16.59
C ALA A 134 -1.93 3.96 -17.33
N ALA A 135 -1.31 4.95 -16.70
CA ALA A 135 -0.15 5.64 -17.26
C ALA A 135 1.07 4.71 -17.40
N LEU A 136 1.33 3.88 -16.40
CA LEU A 136 2.41 2.89 -16.42
C LEU A 136 2.19 1.82 -17.49
N MET A 137 0.95 1.34 -17.67
CA MET A 137 0.63 0.41 -18.76
C MET A 137 0.87 1.03 -20.14
N ALA A 138 0.46 2.28 -20.34
CA ALA A 138 0.70 2.98 -21.60
C ALA A 138 2.20 3.19 -21.89
N GLU A 139 3.00 3.51 -20.86
CA GLU A 139 4.45 3.61 -21.00
C GLU A 139 5.09 2.25 -21.32
N PHE A 140 4.65 1.20 -20.64
CA PHE A 140 5.13 -0.16 -20.88
C PHE A 140 4.82 -0.62 -22.32
N ASP A 141 3.60 -0.42 -22.80
CA ASP A 141 3.22 -0.74 -24.18
C ASP A 141 4.09 0.00 -25.19
N ARG A 142 4.37 1.29 -24.95
CA ARG A 142 5.25 2.08 -25.81
C ARG A 142 6.67 1.51 -25.88
N LEU A 143 7.22 1.11 -24.73
CA LEU A 143 8.57 0.51 -24.66
C LEU A 143 8.62 -0.86 -25.34
N VAL A 144 7.56 -1.64 -25.22
CA VAL A 144 7.43 -2.93 -25.91
C VAL A 144 7.36 -2.72 -27.42
N GLU A 145 6.55 -1.78 -27.91
CA GLU A 145 6.45 -1.45 -29.33
C GLU A 145 7.80 -0.99 -29.90
N GLU A 146 8.50 -0.10 -29.19
CA GLU A 146 9.83 0.38 -29.58
C GLU A 146 10.82 -0.78 -29.68
N ARG A 147 10.87 -1.64 -28.65
CA ARG A 147 11.78 -2.80 -28.64
C ARG A 147 11.44 -3.84 -29.71
N VAL A 148 10.15 -4.07 -29.97
CA VAL A 148 9.70 -4.99 -31.02
C VAL A 148 10.12 -4.45 -32.39
N LYS A 149 9.93 -3.15 -32.62
CA LYS A 149 10.34 -2.50 -33.87
C LYS A 149 11.85 -2.60 -34.08
N GLU A 150 12.66 -2.30 -33.05
CA GLU A 150 14.11 -2.45 -33.11
C GLU A 150 14.53 -3.89 -33.49
N ARG A 151 13.90 -4.90 -32.88
CA ARG A 151 14.19 -6.31 -33.21
C ARG A 151 13.74 -6.70 -34.61
N MET A 152 12.60 -6.20 -35.06
CA MET A 152 12.11 -6.46 -36.42
C MET A 152 13.01 -5.81 -37.47
N ASP A 153 13.46 -4.58 -37.23
CA ASP A 153 14.39 -3.87 -38.10
C ASP A 153 15.75 -4.60 -38.15
N ALA A 154 16.27 -5.02 -36.99
CA ALA A 154 17.51 -5.81 -36.93
C ALA A 154 17.39 -7.17 -37.66
N ALA A 155 16.28 -7.90 -37.45
CA ALA A 155 16.03 -9.17 -38.12
C ALA A 155 15.84 -8.99 -39.63
N LYS A 156 15.24 -7.89 -40.06
CA LYS A 156 15.10 -7.53 -41.48
C LYS A 156 16.45 -7.21 -42.11
N GLU A 157 17.30 -6.44 -41.43
CA GLU A 157 18.65 -6.15 -41.91
C GLU A 157 19.50 -7.42 -42.02
N GLU A 158 19.36 -8.34 -41.07
CA GLU A 158 20.03 -9.64 -41.11
C GLU A 158 19.55 -10.50 -42.27
N TRP A 159 18.23 -10.62 -42.46
CA TRP A 159 17.65 -11.34 -43.58
C TRP A 159 18.06 -10.75 -44.95
N MET A 160 18.11 -9.42 -45.06
CA MET A 160 18.58 -8.72 -46.28
C MET A 160 20.06 -8.99 -46.56
N ARG A 161 20.89 -9.11 -45.51
CA ARG A 161 22.31 -9.46 -45.64
C ARG A 161 22.50 -10.90 -46.11
N GLU A 162 21.70 -11.83 -45.59
CA GLU A 162 21.73 -13.24 -45.98
C GLU A 162 21.21 -13.46 -47.41
N THR A 163 20.11 -12.80 -47.79
CA THR A 163 19.58 -12.88 -49.17
C THR A 163 20.46 -12.14 -50.18
N GLY A 164 21.08 -11.02 -49.80
CA GLY A 164 22.08 -10.32 -50.63
C GLY A 164 23.34 -11.15 -50.87
N ALA A 165 23.84 -11.84 -49.84
CA ALA A 165 24.99 -12.75 -49.96
C ALA A 165 24.68 -13.97 -50.84
N CYS A 166 23.44 -14.48 -50.81
CA CYS A 166 23.00 -15.58 -51.67
C CYS A 166 22.83 -15.13 -53.14
N GLY A 167 22.41 -13.89 -53.39
CA GLY A 167 22.31 -13.31 -54.73
C GLY A 167 23.67 -13.09 -55.41
N ASP A 168 24.68 -12.63 -54.66
CA ASP A 168 26.03 -12.39 -55.18
C ASP A 168 26.79 -13.70 -55.43
N ALA A 169 26.55 -14.73 -54.60
CA ALA A 169 27.08 -16.09 -54.81
C ALA A 169 26.46 -16.76 -56.06
N ALA A 170 25.19 -16.51 -56.37
CA ALA A 170 24.55 -17.00 -57.58
C ALA A 170 25.05 -16.28 -58.85
N ALA A 171 25.28 -14.97 -58.79
CA ALA A 171 25.81 -14.19 -59.92
C ALA A 171 27.28 -14.53 -60.24
N ALA A 172 28.10 -14.91 -59.24
CA ALA A 172 29.47 -15.37 -59.44
C ALA A 172 29.56 -16.78 -60.05
N MET A 173 28.50 -17.60 -59.99
CA MET A 173 28.47 -18.93 -60.60
C MET A 173 27.97 -18.94 -62.06
N GLU A 174 27.26 -17.91 -62.52
CA GLU A 174 26.81 -17.79 -63.93
C GLU A 174 27.81 -17.03 -64.84
N GLY A 175 28.85 -16.41 -64.28
CA GLY A 175 29.84 -15.61 -65.01
C GLY A 175 31.20 -16.28 -65.21
N GLY A 176 31.26 -17.41 -65.92
CA GLY A 176 32.51 -17.94 -66.47
C GLY A 176 32.25 -19.13 -67.40
N PRO A 177 32.94 -19.29 -68.55
CA PRO A 177 34.18 -18.65 -69.01
C PRO A 177 34.03 -17.66 -70.18
#